data_AF-A0A6A9T5B0-F1
#
_entry.id   AF-A0A6A9T5B0-F1
#
_cell.length_a   1.000
_cell.length_b   1.000
_cell.length_c   1.000
_cell.angle_alpha   90.00
_cell.angle_beta   90.00
_cell.angle_gamma   90.00
#
_symmetry.space_group_name_H-M   'P 1'
#
loop_
_entity.id
_entity.type
_entity.pdbx_description
1 polymer ?
#
loop_
_entity_poly.entity_id
_entity_poly.type
_entity_poly.pdbx_seq_one_letter_code
_entity_poly.pdbx_strand_id
1 'polypeptide(L)' 'MDARNTPGYRPHRSLTDLNRIEAAGLDDADQERIEASRALLQDVSLLSHSQHTGDADTQIES' A
#
# COMPACT_ATOMS: atom_id res chain seq x y z
N MET A 1 -10.83 -17.42 -1.21
CA MET A 1 -10.30 -16.29 -0.39
C MET A 1 -10.93 -15.00 -0.88
N ASP A 2 -11.18 -14.03 0.01
CA ASP A 2 -11.52 -12.66 -0.41
C ASP A 2 -10.25 -12.01 -1.00
N ALA A 3 -10.35 -11.46 -2.22
CA ALA A 3 -9.26 -10.74 -2.88
C ALA A 3 -8.70 -9.59 -2.01
N ARG A 4 -9.51 -9.05 -1.09
CA ARG A 4 -9.12 -8.00 -0.14
C ARG A 4 -8.16 -8.46 0.96
N ASN A 5 -8.00 -9.78 1.12
CA ASN A 5 -7.06 -10.38 2.07
C ASN A 5 -5.73 -10.79 1.42
N THR A 6 -5.52 -10.44 0.15
CA THR A 6 -4.22 -10.66 -0.50
C THR A 6 -3.16 -9.73 0.10
N PRO A 7 -1.91 -10.22 0.27
CA PRO A 7 -0.79 -9.36 0.61
C PRO A 7 -0.69 -8.19 -0.37
N GLY A 8 -0.38 -7.00 0.13
CA GLY A 8 -0.25 -5.80 -0.71
C GLY A 8 -1.57 -5.11 -1.08
N TYR A 9 -2.71 -5.81 -1.12
CA TYR A 9 -3.99 -5.17 -1.47
C TYR A 9 -4.40 -4.07 -0.50
N ARG A 10 -4.34 -4.34 0.81
CA ARG A 10 -4.72 -3.37 1.85
C ARG A 10 -3.86 -2.09 1.81
N PRO A 11 -2.52 -2.15 1.84
CA PRO A 11 -1.70 -0.94 1.75
C PRO A 11 -1.86 -0.22 0.40
N HIS A 12 -1.97 -0.95 -0.71
CA HIS A 12 -2.23 -0.35 -2.02
C HIS A 12 -3.58 0.39 -2.07
N ARG A 13 -4.63 -0.20 -1.48
CA ARG A 13 -5.96 0.41 -1.42
C ARG A 13 -5.93 1.69 -0.57
N SER A 14 -5.31 1.64 0.61
CA SER A 14 -5.16 2.82 1.46
C SER A 14 -4.37 3.94 0.77
N LEU A 15 -3.30 3.61 0.04
CA LEU A 15 -2.53 4.60 -0.72
C LEU A 15 -3.37 5.24 -1.83
N THR A 16 -4.18 4.44 -2.54
CA THR A 16 -5.10 4.94 -3.56
C THR A 16 -6.13 5.90 -2.97
N ASP A 17 -6.73 5.55 -1.83
CA ASP A 17 -7.72 6.41 -1.17
C ASP A 17 -7.04 7.69 -0.63
N LEU A 18 -5.81 7.61 -0.12
CA LEU A 18 -5.04 8.76 0.36
C LEU A 18 -4.56 9.71 -0.75
N ASN A 19 -4.23 9.18 -1.93
CA ASN A 19 -3.87 9.99 -3.10
C ASN A 19 -5.04 10.81 -3.66
N ARG A 20 -6.27 10.47 -3.29
CA ARG A 20 -7.47 11.24 -3.66
C ARG A 20 -7.72 12.45 -2.76
N ILE A 21 -7.06 12.50 -1.60
CA ILE A 21 -7.16 13.65 -0.71
C ILE A 21 -6.33 14.80 -1.32
N GLU A 22 -7.01 15.88 -1.64
CA GLU A 22 -6.37 17.16 -1.96
C GLU A 22 -5.79 17.75 -0.67
N ALA A 23 -4.48 17.63 -0.50
CA ALA A 23 -3.79 18.17 0.66
C ALA A 23 -3.63 19.70 0.59
N ALA A 24 -3.72 20.27 -0.62
CA ALA A 24 -3.69 21.70 -0.83
C ALA A 24 -4.91 22.36 -0.18
N GLY A 25 -4.69 23.13 0.88
CA GLY A 25 -5.76 23.77 1.66
C GLY A 25 -5.97 23.19 3.06
N LEU A 26 -5.21 22.16 3.43
CA LEU A 26 -5.07 21.75 4.83
C LEU A 26 -4.03 22.62 5.54
N ASP A 27 -4.02 22.56 6.87
CA ASP A 27 -2.91 23.13 7.62
C ASP A 27 -1.61 22.33 7.40
N ASP A 28 -0.48 22.97 7.71
CA ASP A 28 0.84 22.39 7.47
C ASP A 28 1.02 21.03 8.16
N ALA A 29 0.43 20.85 9.34
CA ALA A 29 0.56 19.61 10.11
C ALA A 29 -0.24 18.46 9.49
N ASP A 30 -1.42 18.75 8.96
CA ASP A 30 -2.24 17.79 8.24
C ASP A 30 -1.65 17.44 6.88
N GLN A 31 -1.07 18.42 6.18
CA GLN A 31 -0.33 18.19 4.94
C GLN A 31 0.87 17.28 5.19
N GLU A 32 1.70 17.58 6.18
CA GLU A 32 2.86 16.76 6.57
C GLU A 32 2.43 15.33 6.91
N ARG A 33 1.32 15.17 7.65
CA ARG A 33 0.81 13.85 8.03
C ARG A 33 0.37 13.02 6.82
N ILE A 34 -0.27 13.66 5.83
CA ILE A 34 -0.68 12.98 4.60
C ILE A 34 0.56 12.56 3.80
N GLU A 35 1.53 13.45 3.64
CA GLU A 35 2.77 13.15 2.90
C GLU A 35 3.56 12.00 3.56
N ALA A 36 3.73 12.05 4.89
CA ALA A 36 4.38 10.97 5.65
C ALA A 36 3.62 9.64 5.51
N SER A 37 2.28 9.69 5.57
CA SER A 37 1.45 8.49 5.40
C SER A 37 1.56 7.90 3.99
N ARG A 38 1.65 8.75 2.94
CA ARG A 38 1.88 8.29 1.56
C ARG A 38 3.22 7.57 1.42
N ALA A 39 4.28 8.16 1.97
CA ALA A 39 5.62 7.57 1.94
C ALA A 39 5.64 6.20 2.63
N LEU A 40 5.11 6.11 3.85
CA LEU A 40 5.03 4.84 4.59
C LEU A 40 4.20 3.78 3.86
N LEU A 41 3.06 4.15 3.29
CA LEU A 41 2.22 3.22 2.54
C LEU A 41 2.89 2.75 1.24
N GLN A 42 3.69 3.59 0.60
CA GLN A 42 4.49 3.21 -0.57
C GLN A 42 5.55 2.16 -0.18
N ASP A 43 6.30 2.41 0.89
CA ASP A 43 7.32 1.47 1.40
C ASP A 43 6.71 0.12 1.78
N VAL A 44 5.62 0.15 2.56
CA VAL A 44 4.91 -1.08 2.97
C VAL A 44 4.33 -1.82 1.77
N SER A 45 3.83 -1.11 0.75
CA SER A 45 3.33 -1.74 -0.47
C SER A 45 4.44 -2.49 -1.21
N LEU A 46 5.64 -1.90 -1.34
CA LEU A 46 6.79 -2.54 -1.97
C LEU A 46 7.23 -3.80 -1.19
N LEU A 47 7.29 -3.71 0.14
CA LEU A 47 7.65 -4.82 1.01
C LEU A 47 6.61 -5.96 0.98
N SER A 48 5.33 -5.62 0.84
CA SER A 48 4.26 -6.63 0.79
C SER A 48 4.24 -7.39 -0.54
N HIS A 49 4.61 -6.74 -1.65
CA HIS A 49 4.71 -7.40 -2.95
C HIS A 49 5.94 -8.32 -3.04
N SER A 50 7.08 -7.90 -2.49
CA SER A 50 8.30 -8.72 -2.50
C SER A 50 8.17 -10.00 -1.67
N GLN A 51 7.46 -9.94 -0.53
CA GLN A 51 7.15 -11.12 0.27
C GLN A 51 6.22 -12.11 -0.47
N HIS A 52 5.32 -11.62 -1.32
CA HIS A 52 4.40 -12.48 -2.06
C HIS A 52 5.07 -13.18 -3.27
N THR A 53 6.04 -12.54 -3.92
CA THR A 53 6.84 -13.17 -5.00
C THR A 53 7.64 -14.39 -4.51
N GLY A 54 7.95 -14.50 -3.21
CA GLY A 54 8.61 -15.68 -2.65
C GLY A 54 7.70 -16.92 -2.52
N ASP A 55 6.39 -16.72 -2.36
CA ASP A 55 5.42 -17.81 -2.15
C ASP A 55 4.59 -18.15 -3.40
N ALA A 56 4.59 -17.28 -4.42
CA ALA A 56 3.76 -17.46 -5.62
C ALA A 56 4.38 -18.40 -6.68
N ASP A 57 5.65 -18.81 -6.57
CA ASP A 57 6.37 -19.62 -7.56
C ASP A 57 6.71 -21.05 -7.11
N THR A 58 6.01 -21.59 -6.10
CA THR A 58 6.12 -23.02 -5.73
C THR A 58 4.90 -23.84 -6.14
N GLN A 59 4.34 -23.57 -7.32
CA GLN A 59 3.55 -24.56 -8.05
C GLN A 59 4.42 -25.22 -9.13
N ILE A 60 5.38 -26.04 -8.70
CA ILE A 60 5.97 -27.05 -9.58
C ILE A 60 4.97 -28.22 -9.58
N GLU A 61 4.19 -28.31 -10.65
CA GLU A 61 3.36 -29.47 -10.99
C GLU A 61 4.23 -30.74 -11.03
N SER A 62 3.67 -31.83 -10.48
CA SER A 62 4.28 -33.17 -10.36
C SER A 62 4.46 -33.88 -11.70
#